data_AF-A0A0C9VZP2-F1
#
_entry.id   AF-A0A0C9VZP2-F1
#
_cell.length_a   1.000
_cell.length_b   1.000
_cell.length_c   1.000
_cell.angle_alpha   90.00
_cell.angle_beta   90.00
_cell.angle_gamma   90.00
#
_symmetry.space_group_name_H-M   'P 1'
#
loop_
_entity.id
_entity.type
_entity.pdbx_description
1 polymer ?
#
loop_
_entity_poly.entity_id
_entity_poly.type
_entity_poly.pdbx_seq_one_letter_code
_entity_poly.pdbx_strand_id
1 'polypeptide(L)'
;WKNDRAAYLDELIWLEGRGDAVDSVCVQCRELPALIRCDDCFGQAMYCERCVVGQHVKTPLHQVKKWNGLYFECVTLKVLGLWIQLGHPPGQRCVNPRHAFNDDFVVMDSLGIHEVSLDFCSCETAKDHVMQLLRMCWFPATPTDPRSAATFRVLEAYQLLSFESKASALEFYQSLVRLTNNTGLPPPVRSVICLSNSNLFT
;
A
#
# COMPACT_ATOMS: atom_id res chain seq x y z
N TRP A 1 33.88 8.36 -8.87
CA TRP A 1 32.66 9.14 -9.20
C TRP A 1 32.56 9.52 -10.68
N LYS A 2 33.47 10.31 -11.27
CA LYS A 2 33.39 10.59 -12.73
C LYS A 2 33.59 9.34 -13.60
N ASN A 3 34.50 8.45 -13.21
CA ASN A 3 34.82 7.23 -13.96
C ASN A 3 33.72 6.16 -13.84
N ASP A 4 32.99 6.13 -12.72
CA ASP A 4 31.96 5.13 -12.43
C ASP A 4 30.56 5.57 -12.90
N ARG A 5 30.45 6.79 -13.44
CA ARG A 5 29.18 7.41 -13.83
C ARG A 5 28.40 6.55 -14.82
N ALA A 6 29.08 5.99 -15.82
CA ALA A 6 28.45 5.18 -16.85
C ALA A 6 27.87 3.89 -16.22
N ALA A 7 28.69 3.17 -15.46
CA ALA A 7 28.25 1.95 -14.76
C ALA A 7 27.05 2.22 -13.84
N TYR A 8 27.06 3.31 -13.07
CA TYR A 8 25.94 3.62 -12.18
C TYR A 8 24.67 4.01 -12.95
N LEU A 9 24.82 4.69 -14.09
CA LEU A 9 23.68 5.00 -14.94
C LEU A 9 23.07 3.72 -15.54
N ASP A 10 23.90 2.79 -15.99
CA ASP A 10 23.45 1.50 -16.51
C ASP A 10 22.69 0.71 -15.43
N GLU A 11 23.18 0.70 -14.19
CA GLU A 11 22.46 0.09 -13.06
C GLU A 11 21.14 0.81 -12.77
N LEU A 12 21.10 2.16 -12.79
CA LEU A 12 19.85 2.89 -12.58
C LEU A 12 18.80 2.58 -13.66
N ILE A 13 19.23 2.49 -14.93
CA ILE A 13 18.36 2.08 -16.04
C ILE A 13 17.92 0.62 -15.86
N TRP A 14 18.81 -0.26 -15.38
CA TRP A 14 18.48 -1.65 -15.04
C TRP A 14 17.37 -1.69 -13.98
N LEU A 15 17.40 -0.82 -12.96
CA LEU A 15 16.35 -0.72 -11.93
C LEU A 15 15.00 -0.24 -12.50
N GLU A 16 14.99 0.57 -13.56
CA GLU A 16 13.76 1.02 -14.21
C GLU A 16 13.13 -0.09 -15.08
N GLY A 17 13.94 -0.97 -15.65
CA GLY A 17 13.52 -2.08 -16.50
C GLY A 17 13.41 -3.42 -15.78
N ARG A 18 13.27 -4.49 -16.57
CA ARG A 18 13.27 -5.88 -16.08
C ARG A 18 14.65 -6.41 -15.70
N GLY A 19 15.70 -5.63 -15.89
CA GLY A 19 17.07 -6.08 -15.75
C GLY A 19 17.34 -7.36 -16.54
N ASP A 20 18.04 -8.31 -15.93
CA ASP A 20 18.37 -9.61 -16.53
C ASP A 20 17.19 -10.60 -16.59
N ALA A 21 16.02 -10.19 -16.09
CA ALA A 21 14.89 -11.06 -15.85
C ALA A 21 13.83 -10.97 -16.97
N VAL A 22 14.28 -10.72 -18.21
CA VAL A 22 13.45 -10.60 -19.43
C VAL A 22 12.67 -11.88 -19.74
N ASP A 23 13.28 -13.06 -19.55
CA ASP A 23 12.62 -14.37 -19.72
C ASP A 23 12.46 -15.13 -18.40
N SER A 24 12.37 -14.38 -17.30
CA SER A 24 12.37 -14.98 -15.97
C SER A 24 11.05 -15.66 -15.60
N VAL A 25 11.19 -16.82 -14.97
CA VAL A 25 10.14 -17.48 -14.19
C VAL A 25 10.13 -16.90 -12.78
N CYS A 26 8.98 -16.98 -12.12
CA CYS A 26 8.81 -16.50 -10.76
C CYS A 26 9.88 -17.09 -9.83
N VAL A 27 10.56 -16.24 -9.06
CA VAL A 27 11.64 -16.66 -8.15
C VAL A 27 11.16 -17.71 -7.13
N GLN A 28 9.90 -17.64 -6.71
CA GLN A 28 9.33 -18.50 -5.68
C GLN A 28 8.79 -19.84 -6.22
N CYS A 29 7.88 -19.83 -7.21
CA CYS A 29 7.29 -21.08 -7.71
C CYS A 29 8.04 -21.69 -8.90
N ARG A 30 8.87 -20.91 -9.61
CA ARG A 30 9.65 -21.35 -10.79
C ARG A 30 8.83 -21.95 -11.95
N GLU A 31 7.51 -21.72 -11.95
CA GLU A 31 6.57 -22.30 -12.92
C GLU A 31 5.93 -21.25 -13.82
N LEU A 32 5.57 -20.09 -13.25
CA LEU A 32 4.81 -19.04 -13.92
C LEU A 32 5.72 -17.87 -14.34
N PRO A 33 5.35 -17.11 -15.38
CA PRO A 33 6.07 -15.90 -15.76
C PRO A 33 6.21 -14.92 -14.60
N ALA A 34 7.40 -14.35 -14.43
CA ALA A 34 7.65 -13.30 -13.46
C ALA A 34 7.35 -11.93 -14.10
N LEU A 35 6.16 -11.42 -13.81
CA LEU A 35 5.66 -10.16 -14.39
C LEU A 35 5.50 -9.06 -13.35
N ILE A 36 5.56 -9.38 -12.07
CA ILE A 36 5.28 -8.44 -10.99
C ILE A 36 6.49 -8.28 -10.11
N ARG A 37 6.83 -7.04 -9.77
CA ARG A 37 7.81 -6.72 -8.73
C ARG A 37 7.16 -5.83 -7.69
N CYS A 38 7.72 -5.84 -6.49
CA CYS A 38 7.39 -4.91 -5.42
C CYS A 38 8.52 -3.91 -5.31
N ASP A 39 8.21 -2.61 -5.25
CA ASP A 39 9.23 -1.57 -5.14
C ASP A 39 9.68 -1.36 -3.67
N ASP A 40 8.84 -1.75 -2.70
CA ASP A 40 9.15 -1.61 -1.26
C ASP A 40 9.83 -2.85 -0.64
N CYS A 41 9.71 -4.02 -1.26
CA CYS A 41 10.39 -5.22 -0.78
C CYS A 41 11.88 -5.14 -1.05
N PHE A 42 12.67 -5.73 -0.15
CA PHE A 42 14.11 -5.82 -0.36
C PHE A 42 14.41 -6.73 -1.56
N GLY A 43 15.20 -6.20 -2.50
CA GLY A 43 15.60 -6.88 -3.72
C GLY A 43 14.54 -6.77 -4.82
N GLN A 44 14.96 -6.41 -6.03
CA GLN A 44 14.07 -6.21 -7.18
C GLN A 44 13.66 -7.54 -7.86
N ALA A 45 13.42 -8.57 -7.04
CA ALA A 45 13.02 -9.87 -7.53
C ALA A 45 11.62 -9.81 -8.18
N MET A 46 11.44 -10.58 -9.24
CA MET A 46 10.17 -10.68 -9.95
C MET A 46 9.41 -11.97 -9.59
N TYR A 47 8.09 -11.83 -9.54
CA TYR A 47 7.15 -12.85 -9.10
C TYR A 47 5.97 -12.95 -10.05
N CYS A 48 5.26 -14.08 -9.96
CA CYS A 48 3.93 -14.22 -10.55
C CYS A 48 2.86 -13.62 -9.60
N GLU A 49 1.65 -13.42 -10.11
CA GLU A 49 0.54 -12.80 -9.36
C GLU A 49 0.20 -13.56 -8.06
N ARG A 50 0.19 -14.90 -8.11
CA ARG A 50 -0.10 -15.72 -6.93
C ARG A 50 0.95 -15.56 -5.83
N CYS A 51 2.24 -15.61 -6.20
CA CYS A 51 3.33 -15.54 -5.23
C CYS A 51 3.45 -14.15 -4.62
N VAL A 52 3.27 -13.08 -5.42
CA VAL A 52 3.30 -11.72 -4.89
C VAL A 52 2.17 -11.49 -3.89
N VAL A 53 0.94 -11.93 -4.19
CA VAL A 53 -0.19 -11.81 -3.24
C VAL A 53 0.11 -12.57 -1.94
N GLY A 54 0.60 -13.81 -2.05
CA GLY A 54 0.95 -14.62 -0.88
C GLY A 54 2.04 -13.99 0.00
N GLN A 55 3.03 -13.34 -0.61
CA GLN A 55 4.10 -12.65 0.11
C GLN A 55 3.61 -11.38 0.82
N HIS A 56 2.64 -10.68 0.25
CA HIS A 56 2.15 -9.39 0.75
C HIS A 56 0.95 -9.48 1.70
N VAL A 57 0.54 -10.69 2.12
CA VAL A 57 -0.49 -10.86 3.16
C VAL A 57 -0.14 -10.11 4.46
N LYS A 58 1.16 -10.02 4.79
CA LYS A 58 1.65 -9.31 5.99
C LYS A 58 2.05 -7.86 5.73
N THR A 59 2.15 -7.47 4.46
CA THR A 59 2.57 -6.13 4.01
C THR A 59 1.62 -5.64 2.91
N PRO A 60 0.32 -5.51 3.21
CA PRO A 60 -0.71 -5.27 2.20
C PRO A 60 -0.68 -3.86 1.59
N LEU A 61 0.15 -2.98 2.13
CA LEU A 61 0.29 -1.57 1.72
C LEU A 61 1.59 -1.32 0.93
N HIS A 62 2.27 -2.36 0.45
CA HIS A 62 3.39 -2.14 -0.47
C HIS A 62 2.88 -1.80 -1.88
N GLN A 63 3.65 -1.00 -2.59
CA GLN A 63 3.49 -0.69 -4.00
C GLN A 63 4.09 -1.80 -4.87
N VAL A 64 3.27 -2.32 -5.77
CA VAL A 64 3.68 -3.33 -6.75
C VAL A 64 3.49 -2.81 -8.16
N LYS A 65 4.32 -3.28 -9.07
CA LYS A 65 4.30 -2.92 -10.48
C LYS A 65 4.25 -4.16 -11.34
N LYS A 66 3.42 -4.13 -12.38
CA LYS A 66 3.28 -5.19 -13.37
C LYS A 66 3.91 -4.77 -14.69
N TRP A 67 4.70 -5.65 -15.27
CA TRP A 67 5.25 -5.47 -16.60
C TRP A 67 4.16 -5.67 -17.66
N ASN A 68 3.91 -4.65 -18.48
CA ASN A 68 2.92 -4.69 -19.56
C ASN A 68 3.51 -5.09 -20.93
N GLY A 69 4.82 -5.34 -21.01
CA GLY A 69 5.55 -5.59 -22.26
C GLY A 69 6.51 -4.47 -22.63
N LEU A 70 6.21 -3.23 -22.23
CA LEU A 70 6.98 -2.02 -22.56
C LEU A 70 7.56 -1.35 -21.32
N TYR A 71 6.79 -1.24 -20.25
CA TYR A 71 7.19 -0.60 -18.99
C TYR A 71 6.45 -1.21 -17.80
N PHE A 72 6.84 -0.78 -16.60
CA PHE A 72 6.17 -1.15 -15.36
C PHE A 72 5.00 -0.22 -15.07
N GLU A 73 3.80 -0.78 -15.07
CA GLU A 73 2.58 -0.11 -14.64
C GLU A 73 2.32 -0.34 -13.16
N CYS A 74 1.95 0.72 -12.44
CA CYS A 74 1.49 0.59 -11.06
C CYS A 74 0.19 -0.23 -11.03
N VAL A 75 0.17 -1.27 -10.20
CA VAL A 75 -1.04 -2.06 -9.93
C VAL A 75 -1.21 -2.18 -8.42
N THR A 76 -2.45 -2.29 -7.95
CA THR A 76 -2.70 -2.47 -6.52
C THR A 76 -2.76 -3.96 -6.18
N LEU A 77 -2.37 -4.31 -4.96
CA LEU A 77 -2.53 -5.68 -4.45
C LEU A 77 -4.00 -6.11 -4.45
N LYS A 78 -4.94 -5.16 -4.28
CA LYS A 78 -6.37 -5.37 -4.48
C LYS A 78 -6.69 -5.92 -5.87
N VAL A 79 -6.20 -5.28 -6.94
CA VAL A 79 -6.44 -5.73 -8.33
C VAL A 79 -5.85 -7.12 -8.57
N LEU A 80 -4.76 -7.47 -7.89
CA LEU A 80 -4.15 -8.80 -7.94
C LEU A 80 -4.90 -9.84 -7.08
N GLY A 81 -5.92 -9.44 -6.34
CA GLY A 81 -6.78 -10.33 -5.53
C GLY A 81 -6.38 -10.46 -4.07
N LEU A 82 -5.56 -9.55 -3.52
CA LEU A 82 -5.28 -9.52 -2.09
C LEU A 82 -6.49 -8.97 -1.32
N TRP A 83 -6.96 -9.76 -0.35
CA TRP A 83 -8.04 -9.38 0.55
C TRP A 83 -7.57 -9.33 2.00
N ILE A 84 -7.88 -8.24 2.70
CA ILE A 84 -7.44 -8.00 4.07
C ILE A 84 -8.59 -8.35 5.02
N GLN A 85 -8.41 -9.39 5.85
CA GLN A 85 -9.38 -9.78 6.87
C GLN A 85 -9.06 -9.14 8.22
N LEU A 86 -10.03 -8.44 8.81
CA LEU A 86 -9.91 -7.83 10.14
C LEU A 86 -10.55 -8.68 11.23
N GLY A 87 -10.25 -8.36 12.48
CA GLY A 87 -10.95 -8.89 13.66
C GLY A 87 -10.54 -10.30 14.08
N HIS A 88 -9.61 -10.95 13.37
CA HIS A 88 -9.06 -12.27 13.71
C HIS A 88 -7.54 -12.24 13.84
N PRO A 89 -6.95 -13.12 14.68
CA PRO A 89 -5.50 -13.31 14.73
C PRO A 89 -4.93 -13.79 13.38
N PRO A 90 -3.63 -13.55 13.11
CA PRO A 90 -2.98 -14.01 11.90
C PRO A 90 -3.15 -15.52 11.69
N GLY A 91 -3.58 -15.90 10.48
CA GLY A 91 -3.78 -17.31 10.08
C GLY A 91 -5.18 -17.87 10.35
N GLN A 92 -6.04 -17.18 11.10
CA GLN A 92 -7.43 -17.58 11.28
C GLN A 92 -8.32 -16.98 10.19
N ARG A 93 -9.20 -17.79 9.61
CA ARG A 93 -10.24 -17.33 8.66
C ARG A 93 -11.49 -16.92 9.41
N CYS A 94 -12.11 -15.82 8.99
CA CYS A 94 -13.41 -15.41 9.49
C CYS A 94 -14.51 -16.30 8.88
N VAL A 95 -15.45 -16.76 9.71
CA VAL A 95 -16.63 -17.51 9.25
C VAL A 95 -17.77 -16.60 8.80
N ASN A 96 -17.75 -15.34 9.21
CA ASN A 96 -18.75 -14.33 8.88
C ASN A 96 -18.10 -12.99 8.49
N PRO A 97 -17.34 -12.94 7.37
CA PRO A 97 -16.74 -11.71 6.89
C PRO A 97 -17.81 -10.77 6.33
N ARG A 98 -17.64 -9.48 6.57
CA ARG A 98 -18.45 -8.41 6.01
C ARG A 98 -17.56 -7.47 5.21
N HIS A 99 -17.77 -7.45 3.90
CA HIS A 99 -17.06 -6.56 2.99
C HIS A 99 -17.23 -5.09 3.39
N ALA A 100 -16.15 -4.32 3.26
CA ALA A 100 -16.22 -2.87 3.30
C ALA A 100 -17.21 -2.35 2.25
N PHE A 101 -17.83 -1.20 2.54
CA PHE A 101 -18.81 -0.60 1.65
C PHE A 101 -18.22 -0.42 0.23
N ASN A 102 -18.93 -0.91 -0.79
CA ASN A 102 -18.57 -0.76 -2.20
C ASN A 102 -17.15 -1.25 -2.58
N ASP A 103 -16.49 -2.04 -1.73
CA ASP A 103 -15.11 -2.50 -1.90
C ASP A 103 -14.09 -1.37 -2.14
N ASP A 104 -14.40 -0.10 -1.81
CA ASP A 104 -13.59 1.07 -2.17
C ASP A 104 -12.80 1.67 -0.99
N PHE A 105 -12.34 0.80 -0.07
CA PHE A 105 -11.67 1.24 1.15
C PHE A 105 -10.27 1.78 0.85
N VAL A 106 -9.96 2.97 1.39
CA VAL A 106 -8.68 3.66 1.14
C VAL A 106 -7.85 3.76 2.42
N VAL A 107 -6.57 3.40 2.34
CA VAL A 107 -5.62 3.49 3.45
C VAL A 107 -4.48 4.43 3.09
N MET A 108 -4.25 5.44 3.94
CA MET A 108 -3.07 6.28 3.88
C MET A 108 -1.94 5.67 4.70
N ASP A 109 -0.77 5.53 4.07
CA ASP A 109 0.44 5.00 4.67
C ASP A 109 1.66 5.83 4.27
N SER A 110 2.79 5.63 4.95
CA SER A 110 4.08 6.22 4.59
C SER A 110 4.54 5.86 3.17
N LEU A 111 4.06 4.76 2.60
CA LEU A 111 4.36 4.34 1.24
C LEU A 111 3.40 4.94 0.21
N GLY A 112 2.33 5.63 0.63
CA GLY A 112 1.37 6.25 -0.28
C GLY A 112 -0.08 6.02 0.14
N ILE A 113 -0.98 6.13 -0.83
CA ILE A 113 -2.42 5.99 -0.69
C ILE A 113 -2.85 4.73 -1.43
N HIS A 114 -3.42 3.78 -0.70
CA HIS A 114 -3.71 2.45 -1.20
C HIS A 114 -5.20 2.19 -1.21
N GLU A 115 -5.73 1.79 -2.36
CA GLU A 115 -7.06 1.17 -2.43
C GLU A 115 -6.94 -0.32 -2.10
N VAL A 116 -7.72 -0.78 -1.13
CA VAL A 116 -7.63 -2.14 -0.59
C VAL A 116 -8.99 -2.81 -0.50
N SER A 117 -9.03 -4.11 -0.76
CA SER A 117 -10.19 -4.94 -0.44
C SER A 117 -10.09 -5.39 1.01
N LEU A 118 -11.14 -5.10 1.77
CA LEU A 118 -11.12 -5.22 3.23
C LEU A 118 -12.42 -5.84 3.76
N ASP A 119 -12.26 -6.80 4.65
CA ASP A 119 -13.36 -7.48 5.35
C ASP A 119 -13.31 -7.20 6.84
N PHE A 120 -14.41 -6.67 7.36
CA PHE A 120 -14.66 -6.63 8.79
C PHE A 120 -15.14 -8.00 9.26
N CYS A 121 -14.79 -8.37 10.49
CA CYS A 121 -15.39 -9.51 11.17
C CYS A 121 -16.79 -9.15 11.67
N SER A 122 -17.77 -10.03 11.44
CA SER A 122 -19.13 -9.92 12.01
C SER A 122 -19.55 -11.18 12.77
N CYS A 123 -18.58 -11.92 13.33
CA CYS A 123 -18.84 -13.00 14.28
C CYS A 123 -19.49 -12.46 15.57
N GLU A 124 -20.12 -13.32 16.37
CA GLU A 124 -20.81 -12.92 17.61
C GLU A 124 -19.90 -12.16 18.60
N THR A 125 -18.63 -12.56 18.69
CA THR A 125 -17.63 -11.90 19.56
C THR A 125 -16.88 -10.77 18.86
N ALA A 126 -17.30 -10.37 17.65
CA ALA A 126 -16.63 -9.33 16.89
C ALA A 126 -16.77 -7.98 17.59
N LYS A 127 -15.68 -7.20 17.55
CA LYS A 127 -15.74 -5.78 17.92
C LYS A 127 -16.37 -4.98 16.79
N ASP A 128 -16.74 -3.74 17.06
CA ASP A 128 -17.15 -2.80 16.02
C ASP A 128 -16.03 -2.54 15.00
N HIS A 129 -16.39 -1.93 13.87
CA HIS A 129 -15.46 -1.69 12.75
C HIS A 129 -14.29 -0.78 13.17
N VAL A 130 -14.53 0.21 14.02
CA VAL A 130 -13.51 1.15 14.52
C VAL A 130 -12.47 0.42 15.36
N MET A 131 -12.88 -0.39 16.33
CA MET A 131 -11.93 -1.12 17.17
C MET A 131 -11.17 -2.19 16.38
N GLN A 132 -11.78 -2.76 15.33
CA GLN A 132 -11.07 -3.66 14.42
C GLN A 132 -9.94 -2.95 13.67
N LEU A 133 -10.17 -1.74 13.15
CA LEU A 133 -9.14 -0.90 12.52
C LEU A 133 -8.05 -0.48 13.53
N LEU A 134 -8.44 -0.04 14.73
CA LEU A 134 -7.48 0.37 15.74
C LEU A 134 -6.56 -0.79 16.17
N ARG A 135 -7.10 -2.02 16.25
CA ARG A 135 -6.33 -3.22 16.59
C ARG A 135 -5.30 -3.63 15.54
N MET A 136 -5.49 -3.24 14.28
CA MET A 136 -4.51 -3.43 13.20
C MET A 136 -3.62 -2.19 13.01
N CYS A 137 -3.62 -1.27 13.97
CA CYS A 137 -2.86 -0.03 13.96
C CYS A 137 -3.27 0.95 12.83
N TRP A 138 -4.55 0.94 12.44
CA TRP A 138 -5.14 1.87 11.48
C TRP A 138 -6.14 2.79 12.18
N PHE A 139 -5.91 4.08 12.09
CA PHE A 139 -6.79 5.11 12.63
C PHE A 139 -7.89 5.43 11.60
N PRO A 140 -9.17 5.23 11.94
CA PRO A 140 -10.27 5.48 11.01
C PRO A 140 -10.47 6.99 10.74
N ALA A 141 -10.90 7.32 9.53
CA ALA A 141 -11.28 8.69 9.15
C ALA A 141 -12.52 9.20 9.88
N THR A 142 -13.47 8.29 10.11
CA THR A 142 -14.78 8.57 10.72
C THR A 142 -15.06 7.56 11.84
N PRO A 143 -15.72 7.99 12.92
CA PRO A 143 -16.07 7.10 14.04
C PRO A 143 -17.23 6.15 13.70
N THR A 144 -17.95 6.41 12.62
CA THR A 144 -19.07 5.59 12.13
C THR A 144 -18.85 5.24 10.67
N ASP A 145 -19.09 3.97 10.32
CA ASP A 145 -18.94 3.40 8.97
C ASP A 145 -17.69 3.91 8.23
N PRO A 146 -16.47 3.63 8.75
CA PRO A 146 -15.24 4.14 8.16
C PRO A 146 -15.09 3.62 6.73
N ARG A 147 -14.79 4.55 5.81
CA ARG A 147 -14.47 4.25 4.39
C ARG A 147 -12.99 4.44 4.08
N SER A 148 -12.27 5.04 5.00
CA SER A 148 -10.83 5.21 4.89
C SER A 148 -10.19 5.20 6.28
N ALA A 149 -8.89 4.94 6.29
CA ALA A 149 -8.06 4.98 7.48
C ALA A 149 -6.67 5.51 7.16
N ALA A 150 -5.94 5.93 8.18
CA ALA A 150 -4.51 6.23 8.11
C ALA A 150 -3.76 5.28 9.05
N THR A 151 -2.59 4.80 8.65
CA THR A 151 -1.74 4.03 9.58
C THR A 151 -1.23 4.94 10.69
N PHE A 152 -1.05 4.42 11.92
CA PHE A 152 -0.42 5.23 12.97
C PHE A 152 0.97 5.73 12.56
N ARG A 153 1.71 4.93 11.78
CA ARG A 153 3.01 5.30 11.22
C ARG A 153 2.97 6.58 10.37
N VAL A 154 1.97 6.75 9.50
CA VAL A 154 1.86 7.97 8.68
C VAL A 154 1.45 9.18 9.51
N LEU A 155 0.63 8.98 10.56
CA LEU A 155 0.25 10.03 11.49
C LEU A 155 1.44 10.51 12.33
N GLU A 156 2.27 9.59 12.83
CA GLU A 156 3.51 9.89 13.54
C GLU A 156 4.50 10.65 12.64
N ALA A 157 4.66 10.21 11.38
CA ALA A 157 5.51 10.88 10.40
C ALA A 157 5.04 12.32 10.12
N TYR A 158 3.73 12.53 9.99
CA TYR A 158 3.16 13.87 9.84
C TYR A 158 3.42 14.74 11.07
N GLN A 159 3.18 14.20 12.27
CA GLN A 159 3.37 14.95 13.52
C GLN A 159 4.83 15.43 13.65
N LEU A 160 5.81 14.55 13.41
CA LEU A 160 7.22 14.91 13.41
C LEU A 160 7.53 16.00 12.37
N LEU A 161 7.07 15.83 11.12
CA LEU A 161 7.32 16.80 10.06
C LEU A 161 6.68 18.17 10.35
N SER A 162 5.48 18.18 10.94
CA SER A 162 4.75 19.39 11.29
C SER A 162 5.50 20.23 12.32
N PHE A 163 6.19 19.59 13.26
CA PHE A 163 7.03 20.26 14.27
C PHE A 163 8.34 20.79 13.68
N GLU A 164 8.99 20.04 12.78
CA GLU A 164 10.29 20.41 12.23
C GLU A 164 10.21 21.48 11.14
N SER A 165 9.16 21.45 10.31
CA SER A 165 9.12 22.23 9.06
C SER A 165 7.87 23.11 8.90
N LYS A 166 6.96 23.14 9.88
CA LYS A 166 5.65 23.80 9.77
C LYS A 166 4.84 23.36 8.53
N ALA A 167 5.13 22.18 7.99
CA ALA A 167 4.39 21.62 6.86
C ALA A 167 2.93 21.45 7.25
N SER A 168 2.03 21.96 6.41
CA SER A 168 0.60 21.77 6.59
C SER A 168 0.20 20.33 6.29
N ALA A 169 -0.90 19.89 6.89
CA ALA A 169 -1.56 18.62 6.57
C ALA A 169 -1.80 18.45 5.06
N LEU A 170 -2.12 19.54 4.36
CA LEU A 170 -2.38 19.54 2.93
C LEU A 170 -1.10 19.26 2.12
N GLU A 171 0.02 19.91 2.46
CA GLU A 171 1.30 19.69 1.77
C GLU A 171 1.80 18.27 1.99
N PHE A 172 1.64 17.75 3.21
CA PHE A 172 1.98 16.35 3.51
C PHE A 172 1.06 15.37 2.77
N TYR A 173 -0.24 15.63 2.71
CA TYR A 173 -1.15 14.83 1.91
C TYR A 173 -0.76 14.83 0.42
N GLN A 174 -0.43 16.00 -0.13
CA GLN A 174 0.00 16.12 -1.52
C GLN A 174 1.31 15.38 -1.80
N SER A 175 2.21 15.28 -0.81
CA SER A 175 3.42 14.47 -0.96
C SER A 175 3.08 12.98 -1.03
N LEU A 176 2.13 12.48 -0.21
CA LEU A 176 1.64 11.10 -0.30
C LEU A 176 0.94 10.80 -1.64
N VAL A 177 0.17 11.75 -2.16
CA VAL A 177 -0.44 11.64 -3.49
C VAL A 177 0.63 11.48 -4.57
N ARG A 178 1.66 12.32 -4.56
CA ARG A 178 2.77 12.25 -5.52
C ARG A 178 3.60 10.98 -5.34
N LEU A 179 3.77 10.49 -4.11
CA LEU A 179 4.43 9.23 -3.82
C LEU A 179 3.65 8.03 -4.40
N THR A 180 2.32 8.10 -4.38
CA THR A 180 1.44 7.07 -4.96
C THR A 180 1.47 7.11 -6.48
N ASN A 181 1.38 8.31 -7.05
CA ASN A 181 1.45 8.53 -8.49
C ASN A 181 1.97 9.93 -8.80
N ASN A 182 3.20 10.01 -9.29
CA ASN A 182 3.86 11.28 -9.58
C ASN A 182 3.60 11.81 -11.00
N THR A 183 2.61 11.27 -11.73
CA THR A 183 2.28 11.70 -13.10
C THR A 183 1.53 13.04 -13.18
N GLY A 184 1.15 13.62 -12.03
CA GLY A 184 0.37 14.86 -11.98
C GLY A 184 -1.11 14.70 -12.31
N LEU A 185 -1.58 13.46 -12.52
CA LEU A 185 -3.00 13.13 -12.67
C LEU A 185 -3.69 13.13 -11.28
N PRO A 186 -4.95 13.57 -11.19
CA PRO A 186 -5.62 13.67 -9.90
C PRO A 186 -5.78 12.29 -9.25
N PRO A 187 -5.52 12.15 -7.94
CA PRO A 187 -5.82 10.92 -7.19
C PRO A 187 -7.34 10.73 -7.07
N PRO A 188 -7.82 9.52 -6.76
CA PRO A 188 -9.22 9.30 -6.42
C PRO A 188 -9.66 10.20 -5.24
N VAL A 189 -10.84 10.79 -5.37
CA VAL A 189 -11.29 12.05 -4.73
C VAL A 189 -11.51 12.00 -3.20
N ARG A 190 -11.20 10.90 -2.50
CA ARG A 190 -11.81 10.58 -1.18
C ARG A 190 -10.90 10.63 0.08
N SER A 191 -9.64 11.05 -0.02
CA SER A 191 -8.66 10.85 1.07
C SER A 191 -8.29 12.07 1.93
N VAL A 192 -8.87 13.25 1.71
CA VAL A 192 -8.42 14.50 2.38
C VAL A 192 -8.84 14.61 3.86
N ILE A 193 -9.85 13.84 4.32
CA ILE A 193 -10.52 14.08 5.60
C ILE A 193 -9.69 13.66 6.84
N CYS A 194 -8.77 12.69 6.73
CA CYS A 194 -8.07 12.17 7.92
C CYS A 194 -7.03 13.13 8.51
N LEU A 195 -6.33 13.90 7.67
CA LEU A 195 -5.20 14.72 8.11
C LEU A 195 -5.63 16.08 8.67
N SER A 196 -6.87 16.51 8.45
CA SER A 196 -7.40 17.76 9.02
C SER A 196 -7.89 17.64 10.46
N ASN A 197 -8.16 16.42 10.95
CA ASN A 197 -8.70 16.17 12.30
C ASN A 197 -7.61 15.89 13.36
N SER A 198 -6.33 16.07 13.03
CA SER A 198 -5.20 15.84 13.95
C SER A 198 -5.03 16.89 15.07
N ASN A 199 -5.97 17.82 15.24
CA ASN A 199 -6.05 18.70 16.42
C ASN A 199 -6.50 17.97 17.71
N LEU A 200 -6.58 16.63 17.69
CA LEU A 200 -6.94 15.80 18.84
C LEU A 200 -5.72 15.30 19.65
N PHE A 201 -4.50 15.73 19.30
CA PHE A 201 -3.26 15.36 20.01
C PHE A 201 -2.58 16.55 20.72
N THR A 202 -3.35 17.57 21.11
CA THR A 202 -2.94 18.62 22.07
C THR A 202 -3.69 18.45 23.38
#